data_AF-A0A7S1UQG8-F1
#
_entry.id   AF-A0A7S1UQG8-F1
#
_cell.length_a   1.000
_cell.length_b   1.000
_cell.length_c   1.000
_cell.angle_alpha   90.00
_cell.angle_beta   90.00
_cell.angle_gamma   90.00
#
_symmetry.space_group_name_H-M   'P 1'
#
loop_
_entity.id
_entity.type
_entity.pdbx_description
1 polymer ?
#
loop_
_entity_poly.entity_id
_entity_poly.type
_entity_poly.pdbx_seq_one_letter_code
_entity_poly.pdbx_strand_id
1 'polypeptide(L)'
;FNETATIKYIDPSYTVRSVPANSADSLYCLQLAQNSVHGAMAGMTGFSVGLINNNVVYLPIPQLVATSPRQMDPQGTTWERVLAMTGQPNTATIEPVRA
;
A
#
# COMPACT_ATOMS: atom_id res chain seq x y z
N PHE A 1 20.74 -2.73 36.75
CA PHE A 1 20.47 -1.96 35.52
C PHE A 1 19.67 -0.72 35.88
N ASN A 2 20.30 0.29 36.48
CA ASN A 2 19.63 1.53 36.91
C ASN A 2 20.20 2.71 36.13
N GLU A 3 20.19 2.59 34.81
CA GLU A 3 20.70 3.59 33.87
C GLU A 3 19.53 4.42 33.35
N THR A 4 19.68 5.74 33.34
CA THR A 4 18.63 6.66 32.90
C THR A 4 18.54 6.65 31.38
N ALA A 5 17.47 6.09 30.82
CA ALA A 5 17.22 6.12 29.38
C ALA A 5 16.44 7.38 28.97
N THR A 6 16.86 8.02 27.87
CA THR A 6 16.10 9.12 27.25
C THR A 6 15.28 8.58 26.09
N ILE A 7 13.96 8.76 26.13
CA ILE A 7 13.04 8.31 25.08
C ILE A 7 12.54 9.54 24.33
N LYS A 8 12.62 9.51 22.99
CA LYS A 8 12.08 10.56 22.12
C LYS A 8 11.02 9.95 21.22
N TYR A 9 9.80 10.48 21.28
CA TYR A 9 8.72 10.12 20.37
C TYR A 9 8.71 11.10 19.19
N ILE A 10 8.58 10.56 17.98
CA ILE A 10 8.52 11.33 16.73
C ILE A 10 7.31 10.84 15.96
N ASP A 11 6.39 11.75 15.62
CA ASP A 11 5.22 11.47 14.78
C ASP A 11 5.32 12.25 13.47
N PRO A 12 5.74 11.63 12.36
CA PRO A 12 5.87 12.27 11.06
C PRO A 12 4.57 12.21 10.22
N SER A 13 3.43 11.81 10.78
CA SER A 13 2.20 11.51 10.00
C SER A 13 1.77 12.66 9.09
N TYR A 14 1.73 13.90 9.61
CA TYR A 14 1.39 15.07 8.80
C TYR A 14 2.48 15.40 7.79
N THR A 15 3.75 15.29 8.17
CA THR A 15 4.87 15.52 7.26
C THR A 15 4.81 14.59 6.05
N VAL A 16 4.50 13.31 6.25
CA VAL A 16 4.40 12.35 5.13
C VAL A 16 3.21 12.66 4.23
N ARG A 17 2.06 13.05 4.79
CA ARG A 17 0.79 13.21 4.04
C ARG A 17 0.57 14.60 3.43
N SER A 18 1.36 15.60 3.82
CA SER A 18 1.14 17.00 3.42
C SER A 18 2.17 17.52 2.42
N VAL A 19 3.17 16.69 2.07
CA VAL A 19 4.20 17.05 1.09
C VAL A 19 3.66 16.83 -0.33
N PRO A 20 4.03 17.67 -1.31
CA PRO A 20 3.64 17.47 -2.70
C PRO A 20 4.06 16.11 -3.25
N ALA A 21 3.29 15.60 -4.21
CA ALA A 21 3.62 14.36 -4.91
C ALA A 21 5.00 14.47 -5.57
N ASN A 22 5.79 13.41 -5.49
CA ASN A 22 7.03 13.33 -6.26
C ASN A 22 6.71 13.14 -7.77
N SER A 23 7.75 13.12 -8.61
CA SER A 23 7.59 13.00 -10.07
C SER A 23 6.94 11.67 -10.49
N ALA A 24 7.29 10.56 -9.83
CA ALA A 24 6.72 9.25 -10.11
C ALA A 24 5.23 9.18 -9.72
N ASP A 25 4.88 9.69 -8.55
CA ASP A 25 3.50 9.77 -8.06
C ASP A 25 2.67 10.70 -8.95
N SER A 26 3.24 11.81 -9.41
CA SER A 26 2.57 12.73 -10.33
C SER A 26 2.24 12.06 -11.67
N LEU A 27 3.20 11.31 -12.24
CA LEU A 27 2.97 10.53 -13.46
C LEU A 27 1.92 9.44 -13.24
N TYR A 28 1.97 8.74 -12.10
CA TYR A 28 1.02 7.70 -11.77
C TYR A 28 -0.40 8.24 -11.61
N CYS A 29 -0.57 9.36 -10.88
CA CYS A 29 -1.85 10.05 -10.75
C CYS A 29 -2.41 10.49 -12.11
N LEU A 30 -1.56 10.99 -13.02
CA LEU A 30 -1.97 11.34 -14.38
C LEU A 30 -2.50 10.12 -15.15
N GLN A 31 -1.78 8.99 -15.09
CA GLN A 31 -2.21 7.75 -15.75
C GLN A 31 -3.54 7.24 -15.20
N LEU A 32 -3.73 7.23 -13.88
CA LEU A 32 -4.99 6.83 -13.26
C LEU A 32 -6.15 7.75 -13.68
N ALA A 33 -5.93 9.06 -13.66
CA ALA A 33 -6.95 10.05 -14.00
C ALA A 33 -7.40 9.92 -15.47
N GLN A 34 -6.46 9.85 -16.41
CA GLN A 34 -6.77 9.70 -17.84
C GLN A 34 -7.57 8.44 -18.14
N ASN A 35 -7.14 7.29 -17.59
CA ASN A 35 -7.84 6.02 -17.80
C ASN A 35 -9.23 5.99 -17.15
N SER A 36 -9.40 6.66 -16.01
CA SER A 36 -10.70 6.82 -15.36
C SER A 36 -11.67 7.60 -16.24
N VAL A 37 -11.21 8.74 -16.80
CA VAL A 37 -12.00 9.56 -17.73
C VAL A 37 -12.35 8.76 -18.99
N HIS A 38 -11.41 8.02 -19.58
CA HIS A 38 -11.70 7.19 -20.75
C HIS A 38 -12.79 6.14 -20.47
N GLY A 39 -12.72 5.44 -19.33
CA GLY A 39 -13.73 4.46 -18.94
C GLY A 39 -15.10 5.09 -18.72
N ALA A 40 -15.14 6.25 -18.04
CA ALA A 40 -16.37 7.00 -17.83
C ALA A 40 -16.99 7.49 -19.15
N MET A 41 -16.17 8.01 -20.08
CA MET A 41 -16.61 8.45 -21.40
C MET A 41 -17.09 7.29 -22.29
N ALA A 42 -16.61 6.07 -22.05
CA ALA A 42 -17.12 4.85 -22.67
C ALA A 42 -18.43 4.34 -22.04
N GLY A 43 -18.98 5.03 -21.03
CA GLY A 43 -20.22 4.68 -20.36
C GLY A 43 -20.08 3.65 -19.23
N MET A 44 -18.85 3.32 -18.82
CA MET A 44 -18.62 2.41 -17.69
C MET A 44 -18.88 3.12 -16.35
N THR A 45 -19.40 2.39 -15.37
CA THR A 45 -19.65 2.88 -14.01
C THR A 45 -19.32 1.81 -12.98
N GLY A 46 -19.24 2.17 -11.69
CA GLY A 46 -19.00 1.20 -10.61
C GLY A 46 -17.61 0.56 -10.60
N PHE A 47 -16.63 1.18 -11.25
CA PHE A 47 -15.24 0.73 -11.31
C PHE A 47 -14.29 1.74 -10.67
N SER A 48 -13.12 1.26 -10.26
CA SER A 48 -11.94 2.03 -9.90
C SER A 48 -10.82 1.69 -10.89
N VAL A 49 -9.81 2.56 -10.99
CA VAL A 49 -8.63 2.33 -11.82
C VAL A 49 -7.45 2.01 -10.91
N GLY A 50 -6.67 0.99 -11.26
CA GLY A 50 -5.46 0.64 -10.52
C GLY A 50 -4.40 0.00 -11.40
N LEU A 51 -3.19 -0.11 -10.87
CA LEU A 51 -2.08 -0.80 -11.52
C LEU A 51 -1.97 -2.23 -10.99
N ILE A 52 -2.02 -3.22 -11.88
CA ILE A 52 -1.77 -4.63 -11.55
C ILE A 52 -0.75 -5.16 -12.54
N ASN A 53 0.37 -5.70 -12.03
CA ASN A 53 1.46 -6.25 -12.84
C ASN A 53 1.89 -5.28 -13.96
N ASN A 54 2.11 -4.01 -13.61
CA ASN A 54 2.49 -2.94 -14.54
C ASN A 54 1.46 -2.56 -15.61
N ASN A 55 0.23 -3.08 -15.54
CA ASN A 55 -0.86 -2.74 -16.45
C ASN A 55 -1.94 -1.93 -15.71
N VAL A 56 -2.45 -0.89 -16.36
CA VAL A 56 -3.59 -0.13 -15.84
C VAL A 56 -4.87 -0.89 -16.16
N VAL A 57 -5.65 -1.19 -15.13
CA VAL A 57 -6.85 -2.03 -15.24
C VAL A 57 -8.05 -1.40 -14.56
N TYR A 58 -9.25 -1.74 -15.05
CA TYR A 58 -10.52 -1.41 -14.42
C TYR A 58 -10.92 -2.49 -13.40
N LEU A 59 -11.17 -2.06 -12.18
CA LEU A 59 -11.46 -2.91 -11.04
C LEU A 59 -12.88 -2.64 -10.55
N PRO A 60 -13.77 -3.63 -10.57
CA PRO A 60 -15.09 -3.49 -9.96
C PRO A 60 -15.00 -3.11 -8.47
N ILE A 61 -15.70 -2.05 -8.07
CA ILE A 61 -15.65 -1.54 -6.69
C ILE A 61 -16.05 -2.60 -5.64
N PRO A 62 -17.10 -3.44 -5.83
CA PRO A 62 -17.47 -4.42 -4.81
C PRO A 62 -16.35 -5.43 -4.50
N GLN A 63 -15.65 -5.90 -5.53
CA GLN A 63 -14.53 -6.84 -5.41
C GLN A 63 -13.31 -6.17 -4.76
N LEU A 64 -13.05 -4.91 -5.10
CA LEU A 64 -11.97 -4.13 -4.49
C LEU A 64 -12.21 -3.93 -2.98
N VAL A 65 -13.44 -3.64 -2.58
CA VAL A 65 -13.80 -3.44 -1.17
C VAL A 65 -13.81 -4.76 -0.41
N ALA A 66 -14.28 -5.85 -1.00
CA ALA A 66 -14.33 -7.17 -0.37
C ALA A 66 -12.93 -7.72 0.00
N THR A 67 -11.91 -7.33 -0.76
CA THR A 67 -10.50 -7.75 -0.55
C THR A 67 -9.67 -6.73 0.24
N SER A 68 -10.28 -5.61 0.64
CA SER A 68 -9.63 -4.54 1.41
C SER A 68 -9.79 -4.75 2.93
N PRO A 69 -8.78 -4.39 3.75
CA PRO A 69 -7.46 -3.89 3.38
C PRO A 69 -6.51 -5.03 3.00
N ARG A 70 -5.61 -4.75 2.05
CA ARG A 70 -4.51 -5.66 1.75
C ARG A 70 -3.53 -5.69 2.92
N GLN A 71 -3.26 -6.88 3.44
CA GLN A 71 -2.29 -7.08 4.52
C GLN A 71 -0.95 -7.57 3.95
N MET A 72 0.13 -7.27 4.66
CA MET A 72 1.44 -7.82 4.35
C MET A 72 1.40 -9.33 4.60
N ASP A 73 1.94 -10.12 3.67
CA ASP A 73 2.15 -11.55 3.88
C ASP A 73 3.31 -11.77 4.87
N PRO A 74 3.06 -12.32 6.07
CA PRO A 74 4.11 -12.58 7.05
C PRO A 74 5.09 -13.68 6.61
N GLN A 75 4.70 -14.51 5.65
CA GLN A 75 5.56 -15.56 5.09
C GLN A 75 6.18 -15.13 3.75
N GLY A 76 5.96 -13.87 3.35
CA GLY A 76 6.48 -13.33 2.10
C GLY A 76 7.88 -12.76 2.24
N THR A 77 8.61 -12.71 1.13
CA THR A 77 9.99 -12.18 1.05
C THR A 77 10.12 -10.76 1.59
N THR A 78 9.07 -9.95 1.50
CA THR A 78 9.08 -8.59 2.07
C THR A 78 9.25 -8.61 3.58
N TRP A 79 8.55 -9.49 4.31
CA TRP A 79 8.69 -9.61 5.76
C TRP A 79 10.04 -10.22 6.15
N GLU A 80 10.50 -11.22 5.40
CA GLU A 80 11.83 -11.82 5.60
C GLU A 80 12.96 -10.78 5.53
N ARG A 81 12.88 -9.83 4.58
CA ARG A 81 13.84 -8.72 4.48
C ARG A 81 13.84 -7.84 5.73
N VAL A 82 12.67 -7.59 6.33
CA VAL A 82 12.56 -6.82 7.58
C VAL A 82 13.22 -7.57 8.73
N LEU A 83 12.97 -8.87 8.87
CA LEU A 83 13.60 -9.71 9.90
C LEU A 83 15.12 -9.75 9.73
N ALA A 84 15.62 -9.91 8.50
CA ALA A 84 17.04 -9.93 8.20
C ALA A 84 17.73 -8.60 8.53
N MET A 85 17.07 -7.46 8.28
CA MET A 85 17.63 -6.14 8.58
C MET A 85 17.59 -5.79 10.07
N THR A 86 16.54 -6.21 10.78
CA THR A 86 16.32 -5.84 12.18
C THR A 86 16.93 -6.83 13.18
N GLY A 87 17.17 -8.08 12.76
CA GLY A 87 17.62 -9.18 13.63
C GLY A 87 16.57 -9.61 14.67
N GLN A 88 15.34 -9.13 14.56
CA GLN A 88 14.26 -9.47 15.47
C GLN A 88 13.76 -10.91 15.21
N PRO A 89 13.33 -11.64 16.24
CA PRO A 89 12.73 -12.96 16.05
C PRO A 89 11.41 -12.83 15.29
N ASN A 90 11.09 -13.81 14.45
CA ASN A 90 9.79 -13.84 13.76
C ASN A 90 8.68 -14.19 14.76
N THR A 91 7.77 -13.24 15.01
CA THR A 91 6.61 -13.42 15.89
C THR A 91 5.33 -13.73 15.14
N ALA A 92 5.37 -13.81 13.80
CA ALA A 92 4.20 -14.11 13.00
C ALA A 92 3.68 -15.52 13.28
N THR A 93 2.40 -15.61 13.65
CA THR A 93 1.68 -16.88 13.70
C THR A 93 1.35 -17.34 12.28
N ILE A 94 1.55 -18.62 11.97
CA ILE A 94 1.21 -19.20 10.66
C ILE A 94 -0.32 -19.28 10.55
N GLU A 95 -0.96 -18.17 10.18
CA GLU A 95 -2.34 -18.19 9.71
C GLU A 95 -2.35 -18.23 8.18
N PRO A 96 -3.27 -18.98 7.56
CA PRO A 96 -3.35 -19.04 6.11
C PRO A 96 -3.64 -17.65 5.56
N VAL A 97 -2.81 -17.21 4.60
CA VAL A 97 -2.99 -15.96 3.87
C VAL A 97 -4.43 -15.93 3.31
N ARG A 98 -5.26 -15.01 3.81
CA ARG A 98 -6.62 -14.83 3.27
C ARG A 98 -6.47 -14.33 1.83
N ALA A 99 -6.91 -15.19 0.90
CA ALA A 99 -6.97 -14.90 -0.53
C ALA A 99 -7.94 -13.75 -0.83
#